data_AF-A0A9E0CUQ9-F1
#
_entry.id   AF-A0A9E0CUQ9-F1
#
_cell.length_a   1.000
_cell.length_b   1.000
_cell.length_c   1.000
_cell.angle_alpha   90.00
_cell.angle_beta   90.00
_cell.angle_gamma   90.00
#
_symmetry.space_group_name_H-M   'P 1'
#
loop_
_entity.id
_entity.type
_entity.pdbx_description
1 polymer ?
#
loop_
_entity_poly.entity_id
_entity_poly.type
_entity_poly.pdbx_seq_one_letter_code
_entity_poly.pdbx_strand_id
1 'polypeptide(L)'
;MTPPPFVSYAQNLEDVVLSRLLTAAPHGRFIDVGAGHPVHGNVMHGLYMHGWRGINVEPMPVEAELLRAMRPHDETIQAAVGAATGSITLFEAPPENRGATTSSAELADRYHAQGQQFVAFESPLITLSSLLARFQPGSVHVVKIDVEGMEHDVLAGADLHQHRPWVLVIEATEPNSTTTSAHRWEHLVLEAGYQCTLFDGLNRFYVRADLIDVASLLSVPANVFDNWVPALALDLAEAQRAFGDLQQYVAALLREMATLQASHRDAEEYARSLLASNELLQASAAESATYASSLEQELAKQRAAHSPDTSGSCR
;
A
#
# COMPACT_ATOMS: atom_id res chain seq x y z
N MET A 1 30.66 6.13 0.23
CA MET A 1 29.24 6.34 0.56
C MET A 1 28.68 5.00 0.96
N THR A 2 28.07 4.88 2.13
CA THR A 2 27.42 3.64 2.56
C THR A 2 26.24 3.38 1.62
N PRO A 3 26.06 2.15 1.09
CA PRO A 3 24.90 1.83 0.26
C PRO A 3 23.59 2.08 1.04
N PRO A 4 22.49 2.44 0.36
CA PRO A 4 21.19 2.56 1.01
C PRO A 4 20.80 1.23 1.68
N PRO A 5 20.02 1.27 2.78
CA PRO A 5 19.60 0.06 3.47
C PRO A 5 18.67 -0.79 2.60
N PHE A 6 18.72 -2.11 2.77
CA PHE A 6 17.76 -3.03 2.16
C PHE A 6 16.38 -2.83 2.81
N VAL A 7 15.33 -2.77 2.00
CA VAL A 7 13.95 -2.63 2.51
C VAL A 7 13.34 -4.01 2.63
N SER A 8 12.95 -4.40 3.85
CA SER A 8 12.31 -5.68 4.13
C SER A 8 10.78 -5.58 4.07
N TYR A 9 10.18 -6.53 3.36
CA TYR A 9 8.74 -6.69 3.18
C TYR A 9 8.22 -8.00 3.78
N ALA A 10 9.12 -8.92 4.11
CA ALA A 10 8.79 -10.24 4.65
C ALA A 10 8.33 -10.19 6.11
N GLN A 11 7.55 -11.19 6.53
CA GLN A 11 6.97 -11.24 7.87
C GLN A 11 8.00 -11.57 8.95
N ASN A 12 8.97 -12.45 8.64
CA ASN A 12 9.98 -12.93 9.58
C ASN A 12 11.42 -12.64 9.09
N LEU A 13 11.59 -11.57 8.30
CA LEU A 13 12.89 -11.08 7.78
C LEU A 13 13.64 -12.07 6.90
N GLU A 14 12.92 -13.02 6.28
CA GLU A 14 13.48 -14.01 5.35
C GLU A 14 14.18 -13.32 4.18
N ASP A 15 13.59 -12.24 3.68
CA ASP A 15 14.12 -11.45 2.58
C ASP A 15 15.44 -10.73 2.93
N VAL A 16 15.63 -10.33 4.19
CA VAL A 16 16.91 -9.78 4.69
C VAL A 16 17.98 -10.86 4.68
N VAL A 17 17.67 -12.07 5.14
CA VAL A 17 18.61 -13.20 5.09
C VAL A 17 18.97 -13.53 3.64
N LEU A 18 17.96 -13.62 2.76
CA LEU A 18 18.15 -13.87 1.33
C LEU A 18 18.87 -12.73 0.60
N SER A 19 18.79 -11.49 1.09
CA SER A 19 19.47 -10.34 0.48
C SER A 19 21.00 -10.50 0.44
N ARG A 20 21.56 -11.35 1.31
CA ARG A 20 22.99 -11.69 1.29
C ARG A 20 23.40 -12.36 -0.02
N LEU A 21 22.47 -13.05 -0.70
CA LEU A 21 22.68 -13.65 -2.02
C LEU A 21 22.86 -12.64 -3.13
N LEU A 22 22.47 -11.36 -2.96
CA LEU A 22 22.63 -10.32 -3.97
C LEU A 22 24.11 -10.12 -4.37
N THR A 23 25.04 -10.47 -3.48
CA THR A 23 26.49 -10.42 -3.77
C THR A 23 26.94 -11.57 -4.67
N ALA A 24 26.41 -12.77 -4.47
CA ALA A 24 26.73 -13.96 -5.25
C ALA A 24 25.94 -14.02 -6.58
N ALA A 25 24.72 -13.47 -6.58
CA ALA A 25 23.81 -13.44 -7.71
C ALA A 25 23.06 -12.09 -7.78
N PRO A 26 23.63 -11.07 -8.44
CA PRO A 26 23.00 -9.75 -8.56
C PRO A 26 21.67 -9.77 -9.34
N HIS A 27 21.53 -10.71 -10.28
CA HIS A 27 20.33 -10.91 -11.11
C HIS A 27 19.83 -12.35 -10.98
N GLY A 28 19.44 -12.72 -9.76
CA GLY A 28 19.00 -14.07 -9.46
C GLY A 28 17.60 -14.38 -10.00
N ARG A 29 17.26 -15.67 -9.93
CA ARG A 29 15.97 -16.23 -10.33
C ARG A 29 15.33 -16.95 -9.17
N PHE A 30 14.01 -16.81 -9.06
CA PHE A 30 13.26 -17.49 -8.02
C PHE A 30 11.97 -18.13 -8.55
N ILE A 31 11.44 -19.05 -7.75
CA ILE A 31 10.06 -19.54 -7.84
C ILE A 31 9.43 -19.34 -6.46
N ASP A 32 8.31 -18.61 -6.42
CA ASP A 32 7.55 -18.27 -5.22
C ASP A 32 6.25 -19.10 -5.21
N VAL A 33 6.23 -20.22 -4.50
CA VAL A 33 5.09 -21.14 -4.42
C VAL A 33 4.24 -20.78 -3.20
N GLY A 34 2.99 -20.39 -3.44
CA GLY A 34 2.17 -19.69 -2.44
C GLY A 34 2.67 -18.26 -2.26
N ALA A 35 2.67 -17.51 -3.37
CA ALA A 35 3.23 -16.17 -3.42
C ALA A 35 2.42 -15.14 -2.61
N GLY A 36 1.11 -15.36 -2.44
CA GLY A 36 0.24 -14.48 -1.68
C GLY A 36 0.22 -13.06 -2.22
N HIS A 37 0.15 -12.08 -1.31
CA HIS A 37 0.13 -10.67 -1.67
C HIS A 37 1.47 -10.24 -2.32
N PRO A 38 1.51 -9.42 -3.39
CA PRO A 38 2.74 -9.09 -4.13
C PRO A 38 3.81 -8.29 -3.38
N VAL A 39 3.44 -7.64 -2.27
CA VAL A 39 4.28 -6.70 -1.50
C VAL A 39 4.28 -7.06 -0.03
N HIS A 40 3.15 -6.88 0.65
CA HIS A 40 3.01 -7.14 2.08
C HIS A 40 3.26 -8.60 2.45
N GLY A 41 4.25 -8.85 3.30
CA GLY A 41 4.61 -10.19 3.77
C GLY A 41 5.32 -11.05 2.72
N ASN A 42 5.61 -10.52 1.52
CA ASN A 42 6.19 -11.33 0.45
C ASN A 42 7.72 -11.39 0.55
N VAL A 43 8.23 -12.59 0.78
CA VAL A 43 9.66 -12.91 0.92
C VAL A 43 10.47 -12.53 -0.33
N MET A 44 9.87 -12.58 -1.52
CA MET A 44 10.57 -12.33 -2.77
C MET A 44 10.53 -10.88 -3.23
N HIS A 45 9.67 -10.03 -2.64
CA HIS A 45 9.48 -8.66 -3.09
C HIS A 45 10.73 -7.80 -2.92
N GLY A 46 11.42 -7.91 -1.78
CA GLY A 46 12.68 -7.20 -1.55
C GLY A 46 13.73 -7.54 -2.62
N LEU A 47 13.88 -8.81 -3.00
CA LEU A 47 14.79 -9.23 -4.06
C LEU A 47 14.32 -8.77 -5.44
N TYR A 48 13.02 -8.79 -5.72
CA TYR A 48 12.43 -8.25 -6.94
C TYR A 48 12.78 -6.77 -7.15
N MET A 49 12.72 -5.96 -6.09
CA MET A 49 13.13 -4.55 -6.13
C MET A 49 14.62 -4.36 -6.42
N HIS A 50 15.43 -5.39 -6.20
CA HIS A 50 16.87 -5.44 -6.50
C HIS A 50 17.19 -6.14 -7.83
N GLY A 51 16.19 -6.32 -8.71
CA GLY A 51 16.41 -6.80 -10.07
C GLY A 51 16.32 -8.32 -10.24
N TRP A 52 15.99 -9.08 -9.20
CA TRP A 52 15.67 -10.50 -9.34
C TRP A 52 14.33 -10.69 -10.03
N ARG A 53 14.20 -11.74 -10.83
CA ARG A 53 12.98 -12.04 -11.60
C ARG A 53 12.63 -13.51 -11.50
N GLY A 54 11.35 -13.83 -11.47
CA GLY A 54 10.93 -15.21 -11.21
C GLY A 54 9.52 -15.54 -11.64
N ILE A 55 9.06 -16.68 -11.13
CA ILE A 55 7.70 -17.17 -11.29
C ILE A 55 7.01 -17.09 -9.94
N ASN A 56 5.86 -16.41 -9.88
CA ASN A 56 4.94 -16.47 -8.76
C ASN A 56 3.87 -17.51 -9.08
N VAL A 57 3.56 -18.38 -8.12
CA VAL A 57 2.51 -19.40 -8.26
C VAL A 57 1.52 -19.22 -7.12
N GLU A 58 0.30 -18.84 -7.48
CA GLU A 58 -0.72 -18.42 -6.53
C GLU A 58 -2.10 -18.89 -7.02
N PRO A 59 -2.77 -19.85 -6.34
CA PRO A 59 -4.06 -20.34 -6.80
C PRO A 59 -5.19 -19.30 -6.73
N MET A 60 -5.08 -18.32 -5.82
CA MET A 60 -6.15 -17.36 -5.58
C MET A 60 -6.28 -16.34 -6.72
N PRO A 61 -7.46 -16.18 -7.34
CA PRO A 61 -7.64 -15.28 -8.49
C PRO A 61 -7.26 -13.82 -8.19
N VAL A 62 -7.67 -13.29 -7.03
CA VAL A 62 -7.42 -11.90 -6.64
C VAL A 62 -5.93 -11.64 -6.45
N GLU A 63 -5.25 -12.48 -5.67
CA GLU A 63 -3.82 -12.38 -5.42
C GLU A 63 -3.01 -12.58 -6.71
N ALA A 64 -3.41 -13.52 -7.59
CA ALA A 64 -2.79 -13.70 -8.90
C ALA A 64 -2.95 -12.46 -9.80
N GLU A 65 -4.09 -11.78 -9.79
CA GLU A 65 -4.27 -10.52 -10.51
C GLU A 65 -3.41 -9.38 -9.93
N LEU A 66 -3.34 -9.27 -8.59
CA LEU A 66 -2.47 -8.31 -7.92
C LEU A 66 -0.99 -8.54 -8.25
N LEU A 67 -0.54 -9.80 -8.24
CA LEU A 67 0.81 -10.19 -8.64
C LEU A 67 1.11 -9.77 -10.09
N ARG A 68 0.20 -10.04 -11.04
CA ARG A 68 0.37 -9.61 -12.44
C ARG A 68 0.44 -8.09 -12.58
N ALA A 69 -0.37 -7.35 -11.82
CA ALA A 69 -0.41 -5.90 -11.89
C ALA A 69 0.82 -5.23 -11.27
N MET A 70 1.27 -5.72 -10.10
CA MET A 70 2.32 -5.08 -9.30
C MET A 70 3.72 -5.63 -9.56
N ARG A 71 3.83 -6.85 -10.13
CA ARG A 71 5.09 -7.50 -10.48
C ARG A 71 5.16 -7.81 -11.99
N PRO A 72 5.03 -6.80 -12.88
CA PRO A 72 4.90 -7.02 -14.33
C PRO A 72 6.14 -7.64 -15.00
N HIS A 73 7.26 -7.72 -14.31
CA HIS A 73 8.48 -8.36 -14.82
C HIS A 73 8.63 -9.82 -14.37
N ASP A 74 7.78 -10.27 -13.45
CA ASP A 74 7.66 -11.68 -13.09
C ASP A 74 6.55 -12.32 -13.91
N GLU A 75 6.60 -13.64 -14.02
CA GLU A 75 5.48 -14.40 -14.53
C GLU A 75 4.60 -14.85 -13.36
N THR A 76 3.28 -14.77 -13.51
CA THR A 76 2.34 -15.24 -12.49
C THR A 76 1.47 -16.36 -13.05
N ILE A 77 1.55 -17.53 -12.43
CA ILE A 77 0.76 -18.71 -12.76
C ILE A 77 -0.31 -18.89 -11.68
N GLN A 78 -1.56 -18.89 -12.12
CA GLN A 78 -2.70 -19.11 -11.21
C GLN A 78 -2.99 -20.61 -11.12
N ALA A 79 -2.34 -21.27 -10.18
CA ALA A 79 -2.46 -22.71 -9.93
C ALA A 79 -1.97 -23.03 -8.51
N ALA A 80 -2.44 -24.15 -7.97
CA ALA A 80 -1.80 -24.80 -6.83
C ALA A 80 -0.61 -25.65 -7.32
N VAL A 81 0.33 -25.94 -6.41
CA VAL A 81 1.44 -26.86 -6.67
C VAL A 81 1.31 -28.08 -5.77
N GLY A 82 1.55 -29.27 -6.31
CA GLY A 82 1.49 -30.52 -5.56
C GLY A 82 2.21 -31.67 -6.24
N ALA A 83 1.87 -32.90 -5.85
CA ALA A 83 2.61 -34.11 -6.21
C ALA A 83 2.43 -34.54 -7.69
N ALA A 84 1.32 -34.14 -8.31
CA ALA A 84 0.99 -34.47 -9.69
C ALA A 84 0.16 -33.35 -10.34
N THR A 85 0.10 -33.33 -11.68
CA THR A 85 -0.76 -32.41 -12.43
C THR A 85 -2.23 -32.85 -12.36
N GLY A 86 -3.16 -31.90 -12.21
CA GLY A 86 -4.59 -32.19 -12.12
C GLY A 86 -5.43 -30.97 -11.75
N SER A 87 -6.45 -31.19 -10.92
CA SER A 87 -7.24 -30.17 -10.24
C SER A 87 -7.26 -30.49 -8.75
N ILE A 88 -7.39 -29.47 -7.91
CA ILE A 88 -7.54 -29.61 -6.46
C ILE A 88 -8.62 -28.66 -5.95
N THR A 89 -9.39 -29.13 -4.97
CA THR A 89 -10.29 -28.28 -4.19
C THR A 89 -9.48 -27.55 -3.12
N LEU A 90 -9.57 -26.23 -3.09
CA LEU A 90 -9.04 -25.38 -2.02
C LEU A 90 -10.19 -24.72 -1.27
N PHE A 91 -9.93 -24.35 -0.02
CA PHE A 91 -10.85 -23.65 0.85
C PHE A 91 -10.32 -22.24 1.09
N GLU A 92 -10.89 -21.26 0.36
CA GLU A 92 -10.56 -19.84 0.46
C GLU A 92 -10.90 -19.31 1.85
N ALA A 93 -9.89 -18.75 2.52
CA ALA A 93 -10.04 -18.05 3.79
C ALA A 93 -10.67 -16.65 3.60
N PRO A 94 -11.29 -16.07 4.64
CA PRO A 94 -11.90 -14.75 4.53
C PRO A 94 -10.84 -13.65 4.29
N PRO A 95 -11.21 -12.47 3.76
CA PRO A 95 -10.29 -11.41 3.36
C PRO A 95 -9.27 -11.01 4.44
N GLU A 96 -9.68 -10.99 5.70
CA GLU A 96 -8.86 -10.67 6.86
C GLU A 96 -7.77 -11.71 7.19
N ASN A 97 -7.89 -12.93 6.64
CA ASN A 97 -6.98 -14.05 6.89
C ASN A 97 -6.69 -14.85 5.61
N ARG A 98 -6.61 -14.18 4.45
CA ARG A 98 -6.38 -14.79 3.13
C ARG A 98 -5.22 -15.80 3.11
N GLY A 99 -4.18 -15.53 3.90
CA GLY A 99 -3.02 -16.39 4.05
C GLY A 99 -3.40 -17.83 4.43
N ALA A 100 -4.38 -18.03 5.30
CA ALA A 100 -4.78 -19.35 5.79
C ALA A 100 -5.60 -20.21 4.80
N THR A 101 -5.62 -19.85 3.52
CA THR A 101 -6.27 -20.65 2.47
C THR A 101 -5.57 -22.00 2.36
N THR A 102 -6.33 -23.09 2.46
CA THR A 102 -5.76 -24.43 2.62
C THR A 102 -6.47 -25.46 1.73
N SER A 103 -5.85 -26.60 1.50
CA SER A 103 -6.50 -27.78 0.89
C SER A 103 -7.13 -28.73 1.93
N SER A 104 -6.89 -28.52 3.23
CA SER A 104 -7.46 -29.38 4.29
C SER A 104 -8.90 -28.99 4.60
N ALA A 105 -9.83 -29.88 4.24
CA ALA A 105 -11.23 -29.77 4.63
C ALA A 105 -11.39 -29.77 6.16
N GLU A 106 -10.61 -30.58 6.88
CA GLU A 106 -10.67 -30.64 8.34
C GLU A 106 -10.22 -29.32 8.99
N LEU A 107 -9.22 -28.65 8.43
CA LEU A 107 -8.78 -27.35 8.91
C LEU A 107 -9.83 -26.28 8.62
N ALA A 108 -10.42 -26.27 7.43
CA ALA A 108 -11.55 -25.39 7.09
C ALA A 108 -12.74 -25.58 8.03
N ASP A 109 -13.10 -26.84 8.36
CA ASP A 109 -14.16 -27.16 9.32
C ASP A 109 -13.84 -26.66 10.74
N ARG A 110 -12.59 -26.77 11.19
CA ARG A 110 -12.14 -26.21 12.47
C ARG A 110 -12.29 -24.69 12.51
N TYR A 111 -11.94 -23.99 11.43
CA TYR A 111 -12.13 -22.54 11.34
C TYR A 111 -13.60 -22.15 11.26
N HIS A 112 -14.43 -22.96 10.58
CA HIS A 112 -15.88 -22.77 10.57
C HIS A 112 -16.48 -22.85 11.97
N ALA A 113 -16.02 -23.80 12.79
CA ALA A 113 -16.42 -23.91 14.20
C ALA A 113 -15.97 -22.70 15.06
N GLN A 114 -14.98 -21.93 14.60
CA GLN A 114 -14.51 -20.69 15.22
C GLN A 114 -15.20 -19.43 14.65
N GLY A 115 -16.15 -19.59 13.72
CA GLY A 115 -16.94 -18.51 13.13
C GLY A 115 -16.36 -17.89 11.86
N GLN A 116 -15.29 -18.47 11.29
CA GLN A 116 -14.74 -18.02 10.01
C GLN A 116 -15.41 -18.73 8.84
N GLN A 117 -15.72 -17.99 7.77
CA GLN A 117 -16.35 -18.56 6.57
C GLN A 117 -15.27 -18.89 5.53
N PHE A 118 -15.16 -20.18 5.21
CA PHE A 118 -14.30 -20.67 4.14
C PHE A 118 -15.16 -21.09 2.94
N VAL A 119 -14.70 -20.78 1.73
CA VAL A 119 -15.43 -21.09 0.48
C VAL A 119 -14.61 -22.04 -0.37
N ALA A 120 -15.19 -23.18 -0.75
CA ALA A 120 -14.50 -24.14 -1.60
C ALA A 120 -14.46 -23.68 -3.06
N PHE A 121 -13.31 -23.84 -3.73
CA PHE A 121 -13.16 -23.60 -5.16
C PHE A 121 -12.17 -24.59 -5.78
N GLU A 122 -12.29 -24.82 -7.09
CA GLU A 122 -11.36 -25.67 -7.84
C GLU A 122 -10.21 -24.85 -8.42
N SER A 123 -8.98 -25.35 -8.26
CA SER A 123 -7.76 -24.74 -8.79
C SER A 123 -6.99 -25.75 -9.64
N PRO A 124 -6.39 -25.34 -10.79
CA PRO A 124 -5.44 -26.17 -11.49
C PRO A 124 -4.29 -26.59 -10.57
N LEU A 125 -3.90 -27.85 -10.63
CA LEU A 125 -2.77 -28.38 -9.89
C LEU A 125 -1.63 -28.69 -10.85
N ILE A 126 -0.43 -28.16 -10.57
CA ILE A 126 0.80 -28.43 -11.33
C ILE A 126 1.90 -28.94 -10.41
N THR A 127 3.02 -29.40 -10.96
CA THR A 127 4.16 -29.88 -10.16
C THR A 127 5.28 -28.86 -10.11
N LEU A 128 6.05 -28.84 -9.02
CA LEU A 128 7.23 -27.98 -8.92
C LEU A 128 8.27 -28.34 -10.00
N SER A 129 8.40 -29.62 -10.37
CA SER A 129 9.25 -30.03 -11.50
C SER A 129 8.84 -29.37 -12.82
N SER A 130 7.54 -29.26 -13.10
CA SER A 130 7.07 -28.62 -14.35
C SER A 130 7.47 -27.15 -14.44
N LEU A 131 7.54 -26.45 -13.31
CA LEU A 131 8.01 -25.08 -13.21
C LEU A 131 9.53 -24.99 -13.37
N LEU A 132 10.26 -25.84 -12.66
CA LEU A 132 11.72 -25.90 -12.69
C LEU A 132 12.26 -26.31 -14.06
N ALA A 133 11.55 -27.16 -14.81
CA ALA A 133 11.92 -27.62 -16.15
C ALA A 133 11.98 -26.50 -17.20
N ARG A 134 11.40 -25.33 -16.89
CA ARG A 134 11.49 -24.11 -17.73
C ARG A 134 12.86 -23.45 -17.66
N PHE A 135 13.69 -23.88 -16.72
CA PHE A 135 15.02 -23.36 -16.46
C PHE A 135 16.08 -24.44 -16.65
N GLN A 136 17.32 -24.00 -16.93
CA GLN A 136 18.45 -24.93 -16.89
C GLN A 136 18.66 -25.40 -15.43
N PRO A 137 19.00 -26.68 -15.21
CA PRO A 137 19.38 -27.18 -13.89
C PRO A 137 20.39 -26.27 -13.19
N GLY A 138 20.13 -25.95 -11.93
CA GLY A 138 21.00 -25.08 -11.11
C GLY A 138 20.94 -23.59 -11.43
N SER A 139 20.07 -23.14 -12.33
CA SER A 139 19.92 -21.69 -12.65
C SER A 139 18.86 -20.98 -11.81
N VAL A 140 18.02 -21.71 -11.08
CA VAL A 140 17.10 -21.15 -10.08
C VAL A 140 17.84 -21.04 -8.75
N HIS A 141 17.83 -19.84 -8.17
CA HIS A 141 18.60 -19.54 -6.97
C HIS A 141 17.77 -19.79 -5.71
N VAL A 142 16.50 -19.39 -5.71
CA VAL A 142 15.62 -19.56 -4.54
C VAL A 142 14.30 -20.20 -4.98
N VAL A 143 13.84 -21.20 -4.24
CA VAL A 143 12.45 -21.66 -4.28
C VAL A 143 11.85 -21.45 -2.89
N LYS A 144 10.80 -20.64 -2.79
CA LYS A 144 10.01 -20.49 -1.57
C LYS A 144 8.77 -21.38 -1.66
N ILE A 145 8.45 -22.11 -0.59
CA ILE A 145 7.30 -23.00 -0.48
C ILE A 145 6.60 -22.72 0.85
N ASP A 146 5.35 -22.31 0.76
CA ASP A 146 4.48 -21.96 1.88
C ASP A 146 3.06 -22.05 1.32
N VAL A 147 2.43 -23.20 1.59
CA VAL A 147 1.19 -23.62 0.94
C VAL A 147 0.22 -24.20 1.97
N GLU A 148 0.33 -23.70 3.20
CA GLU A 148 -0.59 -23.92 4.32
C GLU A 148 -0.91 -25.41 4.54
N GLY A 149 0.14 -26.25 4.51
CA GLY A 149 0.09 -27.66 4.85
C GLY A 149 0.33 -28.63 3.69
N MET A 150 0.49 -28.15 2.46
CA MET A 150 0.79 -28.97 1.27
C MET A 150 2.28 -29.10 0.95
N GLU A 151 3.19 -28.70 1.86
CA GLU A 151 4.63 -28.64 1.58
C GLU A 151 5.19 -30.01 1.17
N HIS A 152 4.69 -31.08 1.80
CA HIS A 152 5.03 -32.46 1.44
C HIS A 152 4.69 -32.76 -0.03
N ASP A 153 3.48 -32.42 -0.48
CA ASP A 153 3.02 -32.76 -1.82
C ASP A 153 3.74 -31.92 -2.88
N VAL A 154 4.02 -30.64 -2.58
CA VAL A 154 4.87 -29.80 -3.43
C VAL A 154 6.24 -30.45 -3.64
N LEU A 155 6.87 -30.92 -2.56
CA LEU A 155 8.18 -31.57 -2.60
C LEU A 155 8.14 -32.95 -3.27
N ALA A 156 7.08 -33.73 -3.06
CA ALA A 156 6.88 -35.02 -3.74
C ALA A 156 6.72 -34.86 -5.26
N GLY A 157 6.23 -33.70 -5.72
CA GLY A 157 6.17 -33.31 -7.13
C GLY A 157 7.45 -32.72 -7.70
N ALA A 158 8.55 -32.69 -6.94
CA ALA A 158 9.81 -32.03 -7.30
C ALA A 158 10.97 -33.02 -7.51
N ASP A 159 11.53 -33.08 -8.71
CA ASP A 159 12.83 -33.76 -8.96
C ASP A 159 13.97 -32.80 -8.62
N LEU A 160 14.27 -32.70 -7.33
CA LEU A 160 15.36 -31.85 -6.82
C LEU A 160 16.75 -32.37 -7.22
N HIS A 161 16.89 -33.65 -7.54
CA HIS A 161 18.15 -34.21 -8.05
C HIS A 161 18.45 -33.71 -9.47
N GLN A 162 17.42 -33.59 -10.31
CA GLN A 162 17.55 -33.09 -11.67
C GLN A 162 17.70 -31.56 -11.70
N HIS A 163 16.81 -30.83 -11.04
CA HIS A 163 16.69 -29.38 -11.23
C HIS A 163 17.62 -28.55 -10.32
N ARG A 164 17.95 -29.06 -9.13
CA ARG A 164 19.00 -28.54 -8.23
C ARG A 164 18.98 -27.02 -7.98
N PRO A 165 17.86 -26.37 -7.60
CA PRO A 165 17.89 -24.96 -7.17
C PRO A 165 18.92 -24.74 -6.04
N TRP A 166 19.46 -23.52 -5.89
CA TRP A 166 20.52 -23.31 -4.88
C TRP A 166 19.97 -23.40 -3.45
N VAL A 167 18.84 -22.75 -3.21
CA VAL A 167 18.24 -22.56 -1.89
C VAL A 167 16.75 -22.92 -1.94
N LEU A 168 16.28 -23.61 -0.92
CA LEU A 168 14.88 -23.83 -0.63
C LEU A 168 14.53 -23.11 0.67
N VAL A 169 13.46 -22.33 0.69
CA VAL A 169 12.89 -21.72 1.90
C VAL A 169 11.50 -22.32 2.07
N ILE A 170 11.30 -23.09 3.13
CA ILE A 170 10.11 -23.93 3.28
C ILE A 170 9.50 -23.65 4.64
N GLU A 171 8.21 -23.31 4.67
CA GLU A 171 7.48 -23.18 5.93
C GLU A 171 7.48 -24.52 6.66
N ALA A 172 7.89 -24.51 7.93
CA ALA A 172 8.20 -25.71 8.69
C ALA A 172 7.36 -25.87 9.95
N THR A 173 6.24 -25.14 10.03
CA THR A 173 5.24 -25.21 11.10
C THR A 173 3.90 -25.74 10.58
N GLU A 174 3.06 -26.23 11.48
CA GLU A 174 1.65 -26.42 11.17
C GLU A 174 0.95 -25.05 11.07
N PRO A 175 -0.13 -24.92 10.28
CA PRO A 175 -0.86 -23.66 10.13
C PRO A 175 -1.21 -23.04 11.49
N ASN A 176 -0.84 -21.77 11.68
CA ASN A 176 -1.08 -20.99 12.90
C ASN A 176 -0.57 -21.66 14.20
N SER A 177 0.56 -22.38 14.14
CA SER A 177 1.12 -23.15 15.25
C SER A 177 2.63 -23.02 15.31
N THR A 178 3.23 -23.27 16.49
CA THR A 178 4.69 -23.40 16.65
C THR A 178 5.16 -24.86 16.52
N THR A 179 4.23 -25.80 16.34
CA THR A 179 4.52 -27.21 16.12
C THR A 179 5.17 -27.40 14.76
N THR A 180 6.31 -28.09 14.71
CA THR A 180 7.02 -28.28 13.44
C THR A 180 6.35 -29.34 12.55
N SER A 181 6.16 -28.99 11.27
CA SER A 181 5.63 -29.88 10.23
C SER A 181 6.71 -30.59 9.41
N ALA A 182 7.99 -30.24 9.61
CA ALA A 182 9.10 -30.68 8.78
C ALA A 182 9.34 -32.19 8.78
N HIS A 183 8.97 -32.89 9.86
CA HIS A 183 9.06 -34.35 9.95
C HIS A 183 8.29 -35.07 8.82
N ARG A 184 7.31 -34.40 8.19
CA ARG A 184 6.54 -34.93 7.07
C ARG A 184 7.32 -34.97 5.77
N TRP A 185 8.25 -34.04 5.54
CA TRP A 185 8.81 -33.78 4.20
C TRP A 185 10.33 -33.59 4.14
N GLU A 186 11.01 -33.34 5.27
CA GLU A 186 12.44 -32.99 5.31
C GLU A 186 13.34 -34.06 4.69
N HIS A 187 12.97 -35.34 4.81
CA HIS A 187 13.70 -36.44 4.20
C HIS A 187 13.85 -36.29 2.67
N LEU A 188 12.82 -35.81 1.96
CA LEU A 188 12.85 -35.58 0.51
C LEU A 188 13.91 -34.54 0.13
N VAL A 189 14.10 -33.52 0.98
CA VAL A 189 15.06 -32.44 0.75
C VAL A 189 16.48 -32.90 1.06
N LEU A 190 16.67 -33.60 2.19
CA LEU A 190 17.99 -34.09 2.61
C LEU A 190 18.52 -35.17 1.66
N GLU A 191 17.68 -36.12 1.24
CA GLU A 191 18.04 -37.18 0.29
C GLU A 191 18.43 -36.59 -1.09
N ALA A 192 17.84 -35.45 -1.47
CA ALA A 192 18.18 -34.71 -2.68
C ALA A 192 19.56 -34.01 -2.64
N GLY A 193 20.27 -34.07 -1.51
CA GLY A 193 21.61 -33.49 -1.35
C GLY A 193 21.59 -32.02 -0.91
N TYR A 194 20.59 -31.63 -0.14
CA TYR A 194 20.53 -30.33 0.54
C TYR A 194 20.86 -30.49 2.03
N GLN A 195 21.31 -29.39 2.64
CA GLN A 195 21.54 -29.29 4.08
C GLN A 195 20.73 -28.14 4.66
N CYS A 196 20.13 -28.36 5.84
CA CYS A 196 19.46 -27.29 6.59
C CYS A 196 20.53 -26.33 7.14
N THR A 197 20.43 -25.05 6.83
CA THR A 197 21.38 -24.02 7.28
C THR A 197 20.80 -23.09 8.33
N LEU A 198 19.49 -22.87 8.31
CA LEU A 198 18.81 -21.97 9.23
C LEU A 198 17.37 -22.43 9.48
N PHE A 199 16.94 -22.34 10.72
CA PHE A 199 15.53 -22.33 11.11
C PHE A 199 15.27 -21.01 11.84
N ASP A 200 14.37 -20.19 11.32
CA ASP A 200 14.08 -18.84 11.84
C ASP A 200 12.91 -18.81 12.85
N GLY A 201 12.39 -19.99 13.21
CA GLY A 201 11.21 -20.14 14.06
C GLY A 201 9.92 -20.43 13.27
N LEU A 202 9.92 -20.18 11.96
CA LEU A 202 8.79 -20.39 11.05
C LEU A 202 9.23 -21.20 9.82
N ASN A 203 10.22 -20.68 9.09
CA ASN A 203 10.78 -21.24 7.87
C ASN A 203 12.10 -21.95 8.12
N ARG A 204 12.34 -23.03 7.36
CA ARG A 204 13.64 -23.68 7.24
C ARG A 204 14.28 -23.36 5.90
N PHE A 205 15.55 -23.01 5.96
CA PHE A 205 16.40 -22.73 4.82
C PHE A 205 17.28 -23.94 4.56
N TYR A 206 17.20 -24.47 3.35
CA TYR A 206 18.04 -25.54 2.87
C TYR A 206 18.89 -25.04 1.72
N VAL A 207 20.18 -25.37 1.74
CA VAL A 207 21.12 -25.03 0.68
C VAL A 207 21.68 -26.31 0.08
N ARG A 208 21.85 -26.32 -1.24
CA ARG A 208 22.48 -27.42 -1.95
C ARG A 208 23.89 -27.66 -1.36
N ALA A 209 24.21 -28.91 -1.00
CA ALA A 209 25.38 -29.22 -0.18
C ALA A 209 26.73 -28.86 -0.83
N ASP A 210 26.78 -28.71 -2.16
CA ASP A 210 27.95 -28.28 -2.92
C ASP A 210 28.18 -26.75 -2.90
N LEU A 211 27.24 -25.95 -2.39
CA LEU A 211 27.33 -24.48 -2.32
C LEU A 211 27.70 -24.00 -0.91
N ILE A 212 28.92 -24.31 -0.47
CA ILE A 212 29.40 -24.04 0.91
C ILE A 212 29.37 -22.54 1.25
N ASP A 213 29.77 -21.68 0.32
CA ASP A 213 29.77 -20.22 0.54
C ASP A 213 28.34 -19.68 0.71
N VAL A 214 27.39 -20.18 -0.09
CA VAL A 214 25.97 -19.83 0.02
C VAL A 214 25.39 -20.32 1.34
N ALA A 215 25.72 -21.54 1.76
CA ALA A 215 25.28 -22.09 3.04
C ALA A 215 25.77 -21.25 4.23
N SER A 216 27.00 -20.73 4.14
CA SER A 216 27.57 -19.85 5.15
C SER A 216 26.81 -18.52 5.25
N LEU A 217 26.41 -17.93 4.13
CA LEU A 217 25.61 -16.69 4.09
C LEU A 217 24.23 -16.86 4.74
N LEU A 218 23.64 -18.05 4.63
CA LEU A 218 22.27 -18.36 5.10
C LEU A 218 22.26 -19.21 6.38
N SER A 219 23.31 -19.12 7.20
CA SER A 219 23.47 -19.93 8.41
C SER A 219 22.98 -19.25 9.70
N VAL A 220 22.66 -17.96 9.63
CA VAL A 220 22.23 -17.17 10.78
C VAL A 220 21.04 -16.28 10.41
N PRO A 221 20.12 -15.99 11.36
CA PRO A 221 19.03 -15.05 11.13
C PRO A 221 19.51 -13.65 10.72
N ALA A 222 18.58 -12.85 10.22
CA ALA A 222 18.78 -11.42 10.04
C ALA A 222 19.20 -10.77 11.36
N ASN A 223 20.17 -9.87 11.31
CA ASN A 223 20.73 -9.24 12.50
C ASN A 223 21.26 -7.82 12.19
N VAL A 224 21.86 -7.19 13.19
CA VAL A 224 22.32 -5.80 13.14
C VAL A 224 23.40 -5.52 12.07
N PHE A 225 24.00 -6.54 11.48
CA PHE A 225 25.01 -6.40 10.43
C PHE A 225 24.43 -6.34 9.01
N ASP A 226 23.12 -6.56 8.82
CA ASP A 226 22.50 -6.68 7.48
C ASP A 226 22.04 -5.34 6.86
N ASN A 227 22.23 -4.20 7.54
CA ASN A 227 21.88 -2.85 7.03
C ASN A 227 20.50 -2.78 6.32
N TRP A 228 19.43 -3.04 7.06
CA TRP A 228 18.07 -3.08 6.53
C TRP A 228 17.10 -2.20 7.32
N VAL A 229 15.95 -1.89 6.71
CA VAL A 229 14.82 -1.20 7.33
C VAL A 229 13.50 -1.89 6.97
N PRO A 230 12.52 -1.97 7.87
CA PRO A 230 11.19 -2.48 7.52
C PRO A 230 10.47 -1.52 6.55
N ALA A 231 9.78 -2.03 5.54
CA ALA A 231 8.95 -1.25 4.63
C ALA A 231 7.92 -0.39 5.39
N LEU A 232 7.31 -0.96 6.44
CA LEU A 232 6.36 -0.25 7.30
C LEU A 232 6.96 1.00 7.96
N ALA A 233 8.26 1.00 8.26
CA ALA A 233 8.92 2.18 8.82
C ALA A 233 9.03 3.32 7.78
N LEU A 234 9.21 2.97 6.50
CA LEU A 234 9.20 3.94 5.40
C LEU A 234 7.80 4.51 5.19
N ASP A 235 6.78 3.64 5.13
CA ASP A 235 5.38 4.03 5.00
C ASP A 235 4.96 4.99 6.13
N LEU A 236 5.36 4.68 7.37
CA LEU A 236 5.09 5.53 8.52
C LEU A 236 5.80 6.89 8.41
N ALA A 237 7.06 6.91 7.97
CA ALA A 237 7.81 8.16 7.79
C ALA A 237 7.23 9.03 6.66
N GLU A 238 6.68 8.42 5.62
CA GLU A 238 5.96 9.12 4.55
C GLU A 238 4.63 9.67 5.04
N ALA A 239 3.84 8.86 5.75
CA ALA A 239 2.57 9.29 6.35
C ALA A 239 2.77 10.46 7.33
N GLN A 240 3.83 10.42 8.15
CA GLN A 240 4.19 11.50 9.06
C GLN A 240 4.55 12.79 8.33
N ARG A 241 5.29 12.70 7.22
CA ARG A 241 5.60 13.87 6.38
C ARG A 241 4.34 14.46 5.76
N ALA A 242 3.50 13.62 5.12
CA ALA A 242 2.25 14.06 4.53
C ALA A 242 1.31 14.72 5.56
N PHE A 243 1.26 14.17 6.77
CA PHE A 243 0.51 14.78 7.87
C PHE A 243 1.08 16.14 8.29
N GLY A 244 2.41 16.27 8.41
CA GLY A 244 3.07 17.54 8.70
C GLY A 244 2.80 18.62 7.64
N ASP A 245 2.86 18.25 6.36
CA ASP A 245 2.54 19.15 5.24
C ASP A 245 1.08 19.61 5.29
N LEU A 246 0.15 18.69 5.59
CA LEU A 246 -1.26 19.02 5.76
C LEU A 246 -1.49 19.98 6.94
N GLN A 247 -0.80 19.77 8.06
CA GLN A 247 -0.88 20.68 9.22
C GLN A 247 -0.40 22.09 8.85
N GLN A 248 0.68 22.21 8.08
CA GLN A 248 1.17 23.51 7.61
C GLN A 248 0.16 24.20 6.68
N TYR A 249 -0.45 23.43 5.78
CA TYR A 249 -1.47 23.93 4.87
C TYR A 249 -2.72 24.42 5.62
N VAL A 250 -3.23 23.63 6.57
CA VAL A 250 -4.36 24.05 7.43
C VAL A 250 -4.02 25.31 8.22
N ALA A 251 -2.80 25.40 8.78
CA ALA A 251 -2.37 26.60 9.49
C ALA A 251 -2.29 27.84 8.57
N ALA A 252 -1.90 27.67 7.31
CA ALA A 252 -1.90 28.74 6.32
C ALA A 252 -3.32 29.21 5.97
N LEU A 253 -4.24 28.28 5.71
CA LEU A 253 -5.66 28.59 5.47
C LEU A 253 -6.30 29.31 6.66
N LEU A 254 -6.01 28.89 7.89
CA LEU A 254 -6.53 29.56 9.08
C LEU A 254 -6.03 31.00 9.20
N ARG A 255 -4.77 31.28 8.83
CA ARG A 255 -4.24 32.65 8.78
C ARG A 255 -4.94 33.49 7.71
N GLU A 256 -5.11 32.94 6.52
CA GLU A 256 -5.80 33.63 5.42
C GLU A 256 -7.27 33.91 5.75
N MET A 257 -7.98 32.94 6.34
CA MET A 257 -9.33 33.13 6.84
C MET A 257 -9.41 34.24 7.90
N ALA A 258 -8.46 34.31 8.83
CA ALA A 258 -8.41 35.38 9.82
C ALA A 258 -8.19 36.76 9.17
N THR A 259 -7.32 36.84 8.15
CA THR A 259 -7.12 38.07 7.37
C THR A 259 -8.39 38.48 6.62
N LEU A 260 -9.03 37.54 5.93
CA LEU A 260 -10.28 37.80 5.21
C LEU A 260 -11.42 38.23 6.15
N GLN A 261 -11.53 37.61 7.32
CA GLN A 261 -12.51 38.01 8.34
C GLN A 261 -12.24 39.42 8.88
N ALA A 262 -10.98 39.79 9.07
CA ALA A 262 -10.63 41.17 9.46
C ALA A 262 -11.01 42.16 8.35
N SER A 263 -10.61 41.89 7.10
CA SER A 263 -10.98 42.75 5.96
C SER A 263 -12.49 42.86 5.75
N HIS A 264 -13.24 41.78 6.00
CA HIS A 264 -14.71 41.81 5.94
C HIS A 264 -15.30 42.75 7.00
N ARG A 265 -14.81 42.68 8.25
CA ARG A 265 -15.27 43.58 9.32
C ARG A 265 -14.97 45.04 9.00
N ASP A 266 -13.76 45.33 8.50
CA ASP A 266 -13.38 46.69 8.10
C ASP A 266 -14.30 47.21 6.97
N ALA A 267 -14.61 46.36 5.98
CA ALA A 267 -15.53 46.68 4.90
C ALA A 267 -16.97 46.93 5.40
N GLU A 268 -17.46 46.14 6.36
CA GLU A 268 -18.77 46.34 6.98
C GLU A 268 -18.86 47.64 7.80
N GLU A 269 -17.79 48.01 8.50
CA GLU A 269 -17.70 49.29 9.22
C GLU A 269 -17.67 50.47 8.26
N TYR A 270 -16.88 50.37 7.18
CA TYR A 270 -16.82 51.40 6.15
C TYR A 270 -18.18 51.59 5.44
N ALA A 271 -18.85 50.49 5.09
CA ALA A 271 -20.18 50.54 4.50
C ALA A 271 -21.20 51.22 5.44
N ARG A 272 -21.16 50.91 6.75
CA ARG A 272 -22.00 51.59 7.75
C ARG A 272 -21.72 53.09 7.84
N SER A 273 -20.45 53.50 7.79
CA SER A 273 -20.07 54.92 7.80
C SER A 273 -20.58 55.66 6.55
N LEU A 274 -20.45 55.04 5.37
CA LEU A 274 -20.97 55.58 4.12
C LEU A 274 -22.49 55.77 4.15
N LEU A 275 -23.23 54.79 4.65
CA LEU A 275 -24.70 54.89 4.80
C LEU A 275 -25.08 56.07 5.70
N ALA A 276 -24.46 56.20 6.88
CA ALA A 276 -24.71 57.31 7.79
C ALA A 276 -24.36 58.69 7.17
N SER A 277 -23.26 58.78 6.43
CA SER A 277 -22.90 60.01 5.73
C SER A 277 -23.88 60.35 4.61
N ASN A 278 -24.41 59.36 3.90
CA ASN A 278 -25.40 59.56 2.84
C ASN A 278 -26.74 60.05 3.43
N GLU A 279 -27.17 59.50 4.57
CA GLU A 279 -28.34 60.00 5.31
C GLU A 279 -28.20 61.47 5.73
N LEU A 280 -27.03 61.87 6.25
CA LEU A 280 -26.74 63.27 6.58
C LEU A 280 -26.78 64.19 5.34
N LEU A 281 -26.19 63.75 4.22
CA LEU A 281 -26.21 64.50 2.97
C LEU A 281 -27.63 64.65 2.42
N GLN A 282 -28.44 63.59 2.50
CA GLN A 282 -29.86 63.64 2.09
C GLN A 282 -30.67 64.60 2.96
N ALA A 283 -30.47 64.58 4.28
CA ALA A 283 -31.12 65.51 5.20
C ALA A 283 -30.74 66.97 4.89
N SER A 284 -29.45 67.25 4.71
CA SER A 284 -28.95 68.59 4.36
C SER A 284 -29.47 69.07 2.99
N ALA A 285 -29.55 68.18 2.00
CA ALA A 285 -30.14 68.48 0.70
C ALA A 285 -31.64 68.81 0.81
N ALA A 286 -32.38 68.07 1.63
CA ALA A 286 -33.80 68.34 1.89
C ALA A 286 -34.03 69.68 2.59
N GLU A 287 -33.22 70.02 3.59
CA GLU A 287 -33.24 71.35 4.23
C GLU A 287 -32.95 72.47 3.23
N SER A 288 -31.89 72.31 2.43
CA SER A 288 -31.51 73.29 1.41
C SER A 288 -32.61 73.49 0.36
N ALA A 289 -33.27 72.41 -0.07
CA ALA A 289 -34.41 72.48 -0.99
C ALA A 289 -35.62 73.21 -0.37
N THR A 290 -35.90 72.95 0.91
CA THR A 290 -36.98 73.62 1.65
C THR A 290 -36.68 75.12 1.80
N TYR A 291 -35.44 75.46 2.13
CA TYR A 291 -34.99 76.86 2.24
C TYR A 291 -35.08 77.59 0.90
N ALA A 292 -34.59 76.99 -0.19
CA ALA A 292 -34.70 77.54 -1.54
C ALA A 292 -36.16 77.81 -1.93
N SER A 293 -37.06 76.86 -1.68
CA SER A 293 -38.51 77.02 -1.93
C SER A 293 -39.11 78.19 -1.14
N SER A 294 -38.72 78.38 0.12
CA SER A 294 -39.20 79.53 0.93
C SER A 294 -38.70 80.89 0.39
N LEU A 295 -37.45 80.96 -0.06
CA LEU A 295 -36.88 82.13 -0.72
C LEU A 295 -37.59 82.45 -2.04
N GLU A 296 -37.89 81.44 -2.84
CA GLU A 296 -38.65 81.59 -4.09
C GLU A 296 -40.06 82.14 -3.84
N GLN A 297 -40.75 81.62 -2.82
CA GLN A 297 -42.06 82.14 -2.40
C GLN A 297 -41.99 83.59 -1.95
N GLU A 298 -40.96 83.97 -1.19
CA GLU A 298 -40.78 85.34 -0.72
C GLU A 298 -40.45 86.30 -1.87
N LEU A 299 -39.57 85.89 -2.79
CA LEU A 299 -39.31 86.61 -4.04
C LEU A 299 -40.58 86.79 -4.89
N ALA A 300 -41.43 85.76 -4.98
CA ALA A 300 -42.70 85.83 -5.68
C ALA A 300 -43.66 86.84 -5.01
N LYS A 301 -43.75 86.86 -3.68
CA LYS A 301 -44.53 87.87 -2.93
C LYS A 301 -44.01 89.29 -3.16
N GLN A 302 -42.68 89.49 -3.12
CA GLN A 302 -42.09 90.80 -3.36
C GLN A 302 -42.34 91.30 -4.79
N ARG A 303 -42.27 90.39 -5.78
CA ARG A 303 -42.63 90.68 -7.18
C ARG A 303 -44.12 91.01 -7.35
N ALA A 304 -45.01 90.31 -6.64
CA ALA A 304 -46.44 90.63 -6.63
C ALA A 304 -46.73 92.00 -5.97
N ALA A 305 -46.02 92.33 -4.89
CA ALA A 305 -46.12 93.62 -4.21
C ALA A 305 -45.53 94.80 -5.01
N HIS A 306 -44.59 94.52 -5.92
CA HIS A 306 -44.01 95.49 -6.86
C HIS A 306 -44.65 95.45 -8.26
N SER A 307 -45.76 94.73 -8.44
CA SER A 307 -46.55 94.86 -9.67
C SER A 307 -47.13 96.28 -9.69
N PRO A 308 -46.73 97.15 -10.63
CA PRO A 308 -47.28 98.49 -10.69
C PRO A 308 -48.77 98.38 -10.97
N ASP A 309 -49.57 99.10 -10.19
CA ASP A 309 -50.95 99.43 -10.54
C ASP A 309 -50.92 100.30 -11.80
N THR A 310 -50.83 99.66 -12.97
CA THR A 310 -51.19 100.28 -14.24
C THR A 310 -52.70 100.20 -14.39
N SER A 311 -53.41 100.95 -13.55
CA SER A 311 -54.73 101.48 -13.86
C SER A 311 -54.77 102.98 -13.57
N GLY A 312 -53.82 103.69 -14.19
CA GLY A 312 -54.00 105.09 -14.55
C GLY A 312 -55.13 105.22 -15.56
N SER A 313 -56.20 105.88 -15.13
CA SER A 313 -57.28 106.46 -15.95
C SER A 313 -56.77 107.15 -17.22
N CYS A 314 -57.38 106.85 -18.37
CA CYS A 314 -57.60 107.85 -19.42
C CYS A 314 -58.72 107.48 -20.39
N ARG A 315 -59.74 108.36 -20.40
CA ARG A 315 -60.87 108.58 -21.32
C ARG A 315 -62.14 107.77 -21.12
#